data_AF-A0A351NET7-F1
#
_entry.id   AF-A0A351NET7-F1
#
_cell.length_a   1.000
_cell.length_b   1.000
_cell.length_c   1.000
_cell.angle_alpha   90.00
_cell.angle_beta   90.00
_cell.angle_gamma   90.00
#
_symmetry.space_group_name_H-M   'P 1'
#
loop_
_entity.id
_entity.type
_entity.pdbx_description
1 polymer ?
#
loop_
_entity_poly.entity_id
_entity_poly.type
_entity_poly.pdbx_seq_one_letter_code
_entity_poly.pdbx_strand_id
1 'polypeptide(L)'
;MRKFLAIFAFLMLVARFDAGACTNVIITPGASKDGSSIVSYAADSHQLYGELYFHPAARFRAGSMLRLTDWDTQRPLGFIDQVPSTYQTVGNMNQHQLIIAETTWGGRSELFPDENADGIDYGSLIYVTLQRARTAREAIDIIVSLANEYGYVSEGETFSIADTKEAWIMDIVGKGVDRKGVVWVARRIPDGYICAHANQARITRFPLNDKSNCLYAP
;
A
#
# COMPACT_ATOMS: atom_id res chain seq x y z
N MET A 1 -20.01 -17.33 42.48
CA MET A 1 -19.58 -17.76 41.13
C MET A 1 -20.52 -17.29 40.03
N ARG A 2 -21.82 -17.65 40.00
CA ARG A 2 -22.78 -17.23 38.95
C ARG A 2 -22.89 -15.70 38.72
N LYS A 3 -22.91 -14.89 39.78
CA LYS A 3 -22.97 -13.42 39.68
C LYS A 3 -21.67 -12.81 39.10
N PHE A 4 -20.52 -13.38 39.43
CA PHE A 4 -19.23 -12.96 38.87
C PHE A 4 -19.12 -13.32 37.38
N LEU A 5 -19.62 -14.49 36.97
CA LEU A 5 -19.70 -14.87 35.56
C LEU A 5 -20.60 -13.92 34.75
N ALA A 6 -21.74 -13.51 35.32
CA ALA A 6 -22.66 -12.58 34.67
C ALA A 6 -22.06 -11.16 34.53
N ILE A 7 -21.34 -10.68 35.55
CA ILE A 7 -20.62 -9.40 35.51
C ILE A 7 -19.47 -9.45 34.49
N PHE A 8 -18.70 -10.54 34.46
CA PHE A 8 -17.61 -10.72 33.50
C PHE A 8 -18.13 -10.81 32.05
N ALA A 9 -19.22 -11.56 31.81
CA ALA A 9 -19.86 -11.64 30.51
C ALA A 9 -20.46 -10.29 30.07
N PHE A 10 -21.04 -9.53 31.00
CA PHE A 10 -21.51 -8.17 30.73
C PHE A 10 -20.33 -7.24 30.37
N LEU A 11 -19.24 -7.26 31.13
CA LEU A 11 -18.03 -6.47 30.84
C LEU A 11 -17.40 -6.81 29.48
N MET A 12 -17.38 -8.09 29.10
CA MET A 12 -16.96 -8.53 27.76
C MET A 12 -17.88 -8.03 26.66
N LEU A 13 -19.19 -7.91 26.92
CA LEU A 13 -20.17 -7.39 25.95
C LEU A 13 -20.07 -5.88 25.75
N VAL A 14 -19.63 -5.13 26.76
CA VAL A 14 -19.41 -3.67 26.66
C VAL A 14 -17.99 -3.31 26.24
N ALA A 15 -17.08 -4.29 26.17
CA ALA A 15 -15.73 -4.08 25.68
C ALA A 15 -15.79 -3.75 24.19
N ARG A 16 -15.52 -2.49 23.85
CA ARG A 16 -15.29 -2.07 22.47
C ARG A 16 -13.84 -2.32 22.13
N PHE A 17 -13.62 -3.20 21.17
CA PHE A 17 -12.33 -3.34 20.51
C PHE A 17 -12.38 -2.46 19.27
N ASP A 18 -11.72 -1.31 19.31
CA ASP A 18 -11.35 -0.64 18.06
C ASP A 18 -10.24 -1.47 17.43
N ALA A 19 -10.45 -1.91 16.20
CA ALA A 19 -9.45 -2.57 15.39
C ALA A 19 -9.28 -1.76 14.12
N GLY A 20 -8.05 -1.36 13.80
CA GLY A 20 -7.70 -0.91 12.45
C GLY A 20 -7.78 -2.13 11.54
N ALA A 21 -8.87 -2.24 10.79
CA ALA A 21 -9.19 -3.44 10.01
C ALA A 21 -9.37 -3.09 8.52
N CYS A 22 -8.26 -2.83 7.82
CA CYS A 22 -8.31 -2.68 6.37
C CYS A 22 -8.49 -4.05 5.70
N THR A 23 -9.38 -4.13 4.71
CA THR A 23 -9.61 -5.36 3.94
C THR A 23 -9.72 -5.05 2.46
N ASN A 24 -8.92 -5.77 1.67
CA ASN A 24 -8.96 -5.69 0.21
C ASN A 24 -9.45 -6.98 -0.40
N VAL A 25 -10.24 -6.85 -1.46
CA VAL A 25 -10.65 -7.96 -2.34
C VAL A 25 -10.27 -7.59 -3.76
N ILE A 26 -9.47 -8.42 -4.39
CA ILE A 26 -8.94 -8.24 -5.74
C ILE A 26 -9.50 -9.33 -6.65
N ILE A 27 -10.11 -8.92 -7.77
CA ILE A 27 -10.66 -9.80 -8.79
C ILE A 27 -9.84 -9.59 -10.06
N THR A 28 -9.22 -10.66 -10.55
CA THR A 28 -8.47 -10.62 -11.82
C THR A 28 -9.40 -10.54 -13.03
N PRO A 29 -8.92 -10.05 -14.19
CA PRO A 29 -9.69 -10.00 -15.43
C PRO A 29 -10.44 -11.30 -15.74
N GLY A 30 -9.74 -12.45 -15.72
CA GLY A 30 -10.32 -13.76 -15.99
C GLY A 30 -11.30 -14.28 -14.92
N ALA A 31 -11.32 -13.69 -13.72
CA ALA A 31 -12.30 -14.01 -12.67
C ALA A 31 -13.56 -13.15 -12.75
N SER A 32 -13.49 -12.00 -13.43
CA SER A 32 -14.61 -11.10 -13.62
C SER A 32 -15.52 -11.56 -14.77
N LYS A 33 -16.77 -11.09 -14.77
CA LYS A 33 -17.73 -11.41 -15.84
C LYS A 33 -17.43 -10.69 -17.16
N ASP A 34 -16.84 -9.50 -17.08
CA ASP A 34 -16.64 -8.58 -18.20
C ASP A 34 -15.16 -8.37 -18.58
N GLY A 35 -14.24 -9.10 -17.96
CA GLY A 35 -12.80 -8.96 -18.18
C GLY A 35 -12.17 -7.78 -17.44
N SER A 36 -12.87 -7.13 -16.51
CA SER A 36 -12.33 -6.06 -15.70
C SER A 36 -11.44 -6.56 -14.56
N SER A 37 -10.45 -5.74 -14.21
CA SER A 37 -9.70 -5.88 -12.96
C SER A 37 -10.39 -5.03 -11.90
N ILE A 38 -10.69 -5.60 -10.73
CA ILE A 38 -11.45 -4.93 -9.67
C ILE A 38 -10.68 -5.02 -8.36
N VAL A 39 -10.50 -3.89 -7.69
CA VAL A 39 -9.97 -3.82 -6.33
C VAL A 39 -11.01 -3.12 -5.47
N SER A 40 -11.53 -3.85 -4.47
CA SER A 40 -12.27 -3.25 -3.37
C SER A 40 -11.30 -2.89 -2.26
N TYR A 41 -11.45 -1.69 -1.70
CA TYR A 41 -10.66 -1.19 -0.59
C TYR A 41 -11.59 -0.74 0.53
N ALA A 42 -11.68 -1.57 1.57
CA ALA A 42 -12.34 -1.20 2.81
C ALA A 42 -11.27 -0.71 3.77
N ALA A 43 -11.22 0.59 4.00
CA ALA A 43 -10.28 1.21 4.92
C ALA A 43 -11.01 1.63 6.18
N ASP A 44 -10.69 0.97 7.29
CA ASP A 44 -11.30 1.23 8.60
C ASP A 44 -10.61 2.42 9.30
N SER A 45 -10.53 3.54 8.59
CA SER A 45 -9.96 4.81 9.04
C SER A 45 -10.93 5.94 8.75
N HIS A 46 -11.92 6.09 9.64
CA HIS A 46 -13.10 6.91 9.42
C HIS A 46 -12.81 8.43 9.28
N GLN A 47 -11.57 8.84 9.54
CA GLN A 47 -11.12 10.24 9.45
C GLN A 47 -10.29 10.54 8.20
N LEU A 48 -9.75 9.52 7.52
CA LEU A 48 -8.90 9.68 6.33
C LEU A 48 -9.67 9.62 5.00
N TYR A 49 -10.88 9.07 5.04
CA TYR A 49 -11.74 8.91 3.86
C TYR A 49 -13.00 9.77 3.99
N GLY A 50 -13.32 10.47 2.90
CA GLY A 50 -14.42 11.43 2.86
C GLY A 50 -14.39 12.33 1.61
N GLU A 51 -13.25 12.34 0.91
CA GLU A 51 -13.07 13.01 -0.36
C GLU A 51 -12.42 12.09 -1.40
N LEU A 52 -12.66 12.41 -2.67
CA LEU A 52 -12.03 11.74 -3.79
C LEU A 52 -10.91 12.64 -4.31
N TYR A 53 -9.67 12.34 -3.95
CA TYR A 53 -8.51 13.13 -4.35
C TYR A 53 -8.36 13.16 -5.88
N PHE A 54 -8.23 14.35 -6.44
CA PHE A 54 -7.99 14.53 -7.86
C PHE A 54 -6.73 15.35 -8.09
N HIS A 55 -5.78 14.78 -8.84
CA HIS A 55 -4.57 15.50 -9.25
C HIS A 55 -4.51 15.57 -10.78
N PRO A 56 -4.52 16.76 -11.38
CA PRO A 56 -4.35 16.89 -12.82
C PRO A 56 -2.93 16.49 -13.24
N ALA A 57 -2.79 15.95 -14.44
CA ALA A 57 -1.48 15.76 -15.05
C ALA A 57 -0.73 17.10 -15.14
N ALA A 58 0.54 17.10 -14.76
CA ALA A 58 1.35 18.32 -14.69
C ALA A 58 2.72 18.11 -15.35
N ARG A 59 3.39 19.22 -15.66
CA ARG A 59 4.78 19.24 -16.15
C ARG A 59 5.63 20.10 -15.22
N PHE A 60 6.86 19.68 -15.00
CA PHE A 60 7.78 20.30 -14.06
C PHE A 60 9.11 20.62 -14.73
N ARG A 61 9.80 21.65 -14.21
CA ARG A 61 11.16 21.99 -14.66
C ARG A 61 12.16 20.96 -14.11
N ALA A 62 13.25 20.73 -14.83
CA ALA A 62 14.34 19.90 -14.33
C ALA A 62 14.85 20.41 -12.97
N GLY A 63 15.12 19.49 -12.04
CA GLY A 63 15.53 19.81 -10.66
C GLY A 63 14.40 20.31 -9.75
N SER A 64 13.13 20.22 -10.18
CA SER A 64 12.01 20.46 -9.27
C SER A 64 11.96 19.38 -8.19
N MET A 65 11.55 19.77 -6.99
CA MET A 65 11.37 18.86 -5.86
C MET A 65 9.88 18.73 -5.53
N LEU A 66 9.45 17.54 -5.10
CA LEU A 66 8.15 17.28 -4.52
C LEU A 66 8.28 17.22 -3.00
N ARG A 67 7.52 18.05 -2.28
CA ARG A 67 7.41 17.94 -0.83
C ARG A 67 6.55 16.74 -0.46
N LEU A 68 7.04 15.91 0.45
CA LEU A 68 6.27 14.81 1.03
C LEU A 68 5.66 15.25 2.36
N THR A 69 4.44 14.77 2.60
CA THR A 69 3.68 14.98 3.82
C THR A 69 3.05 13.65 4.17
N ASP A 70 3.27 13.21 5.39
CA ASP A 70 2.74 11.97 5.93
C ASP A 70 1.23 11.93 5.79
N TRP A 71 0.72 10.84 5.23
CA TRP A 71 -0.69 10.78 4.86
C TRP A 71 -1.62 10.81 6.08
N ASP A 72 -1.24 10.13 7.16
CA ASP A 72 -2.05 10.01 8.38
C ASP A 72 -1.97 11.26 9.25
N THR A 73 -0.74 11.72 9.51
CA THR A 73 -0.45 12.74 10.53
C THR A 73 -0.30 14.15 9.95
N GLN A 74 -0.22 14.28 8.63
CA GLN A 74 0.07 15.54 7.94
C GLN A 74 1.43 16.16 8.31
N ARG A 75 2.32 15.36 8.90
CA ARG A 75 3.70 15.76 9.23
C ARG A 75 4.53 15.94 7.95
N PRO A 76 5.37 16.97 7.83
CA PRO A 76 6.33 17.05 6.72
C PRO A 76 7.35 15.90 6.79
N LEU A 77 7.58 15.20 5.68
CA LEU A 77 8.52 14.06 5.61
C LEU A 77 9.80 14.35 4.78
N GLY A 78 9.90 15.57 4.25
CA GLY A 78 11.02 16.01 3.42
C GLY A 78 10.64 16.17 1.96
N PHE A 79 11.60 15.91 1.07
CA PHE A 79 11.47 16.16 -0.36
C PHE A 79 12.05 15.01 -1.19
N ILE A 80 11.45 14.76 -2.34
CA ILE A 80 11.96 13.83 -3.36
C ILE A 80 12.10 14.53 -4.70
N ASP A 81 12.90 13.96 -5.59
CA ASP A 81 13.01 14.48 -6.96
C ASP A 81 11.65 14.38 -7.66
N GLN A 82 11.27 15.46 -8.35
CA GLN A 82 10.08 15.50 -9.17
C GLN A 82 10.39 15.00 -10.60
N VAL A 83 9.46 14.25 -11.17
CA VAL A 83 9.57 13.79 -12.56
C VAL A 83 9.17 14.92 -13.53
N PRO A 84 9.68 14.94 -14.78
CA PRO A 84 9.35 15.98 -15.76
C PRO A 84 7.85 16.12 -16.06
N SER A 85 7.09 15.03 -15.91
CA SER A 85 5.64 15.02 -16.10
C SER A 85 4.99 13.97 -15.22
N THR A 86 3.82 14.29 -14.67
CA THR A 86 2.97 13.37 -13.90
C THR A 86 1.71 12.99 -14.67
N TYR A 87 1.16 11.81 -14.35
CA TYR A 87 -0.15 11.39 -14.81
C TYR A 87 -1.26 11.98 -13.97
N GLN A 88 -2.43 12.11 -14.58
CA GLN A 88 -3.65 12.48 -13.87
C GLN A 88 -4.11 11.32 -12.98
N THR A 89 -4.54 11.62 -11.76
CA THR A 89 -5.06 10.64 -10.81
C THR A 89 -6.43 11.04 -10.27
N VAL A 90 -7.21 10.03 -9.89
CA VAL A 90 -8.49 10.17 -9.18
C VAL A 90 -8.61 9.03 -8.17
N GLY A 91 -8.72 9.39 -6.89
CA GLY A 91 -8.62 8.44 -5.77
C GLY A 91 -7.36 7.57 -5.90
N ASN A 92 -7.56 6.27 -5.72
CA ASN A 92 -6.51 5.25 -5.80
C ASN A 92 -6.27 4.75 -7.23
N MET A 93 -6.62 5.54 -8.25
CA MET A 93 -6.40 5.20 -9.66
C MET A 93 -5.78 6.33 -10.47
N ASN A 94 -5.21 5.99 -11.63
CA ASN A 94 -4.73 6.97 -12.60
C ASN A 94 -5.37 6.82 -14.01
N GLN A 95 -5.06 7.77 -14.90
CA GLN A 95 -5.54 7.79 -16.29
C GLN A 95 -5.15 6.56 -17.14
N HIS A 96 -4.23 5.73 -16.65
CA HIS A 96 -3.80 4.47 -17.30
C HIS A 96 -4.56 3.25 -16.75
N GLN A 97 -5.60 3.47 -15.93
CA GLN A 97 -6.38 2.41 -15.29
C GLN A 97 -5.54 1.51 -14.38
N LEU A 98 -4.47 2.07 -13.81
CA LEU A 98 -3.71 1.45 -12.72
C LEU A 98 -4.38 1.81 -11.40
N ILE A 99 -4.52 0.82 -10.51
CA ILE A 99 -5.09 0.90 -9.17
C ILE A 99 -4.04 0.50 -8.15
N ILE A 100 -3.91 1.25 -7.06
CA ILE A 100 -3.07 0.88 -5.92
C ILE A 100 -3.85 1.12 -4.61
N ALA A 101 -4.04 0.08 -3.81
CA ALA A 101 -4.63 0.14 -2.46
C ALA A 101 -3.74 -0.62 -1.46
N GLU A 102 -4.07 -0.60 -0.16
CA GLU A 102 -3.24 -1.25 0.87
C GLU A 102 -4.04 -1.94 1.98
N THR A 103 -3.35 -2.77 2.76
CA THR A 103 -3.72 -3.10 4.14
C THR A 103 -2.47 -3.13 5.04
N THR A 104 -2.45 -2.35 6.10
CA THR A 104 -1.36 -2.35 7.11
C THR A 104 -1.37 -3.62 7.95
N TRP A 105 -0.26 -4.36 8.02
CA TRP A 105 -0.12 -5.55 8.87
C TRP A 105 0.86 -5.36 10.03
N GLY A 106 1.47 -4.18 10.14
CA GLY A 106 2.35 -3.83 11.24
C GLY A 106 3.69 -4.56 11.13
N GLY A 107 3.95 -5.49 12.04
CA GLY A 107 5.11 -6.36 11.98
C GLY A 107 6.05 -6.22 13.16
N ARG A 108 7.35 -6.38 12.87
CA ARG A 108 8.41 -6.36 13.88
C ARG A 108 8.74 -4.91 14.22
N SER A 109 8.53 -4.51 15.47
CA SER A 109 8.67 -3.11 15.91
C SER A 109 10.08 -2.55 15.73
N GLU A 110 11.11 -3.38 15.69
CA GLU A 110 12.49 -2.94 15.38
C GLU A 110 12.69 -2.51 13.92
N LEU A 111 11.73 -2.82 13.03
CA LEU A 111 11.75 -2.38 11.64
C LEU A 111 10.99 -1.07 11.45
N PHE A 112 10.31 -0.58 12.48
CA PHE A 112 9.55 0.66 12.42
C PHE A 112 10.50 1.86 12.37
N PRO A 113 10.09 2.95 11.70
CA PRO A 113 10.87 4.18 11.69
C PRO A 113 10.88 4.84 13.08
N ASP A 114 11.88 5.69 13.30
CA ASP A 114 11.80 6.65 14.41
C ASP A 114 10.63 7.62 14.19
N GLU A 115 10.02 8.10 15.28
CA GLU A 115 8.85 9.00 15.26
C GLU A 115 9.06 10.25 14.37
N ASN A 116 10.31 10.73 14.31
CA ASN A 116 10.68 11.93 13.55
C ASN A 116 11.47 11.63 12.27
N ALA A 117 11.48 10.38 11.79
CA ALA A 117 12.23 10.01 10.59
C ALA A 117 11.71 10.75 9.35
N ASP A 118 12.62 11.22 8.49
CA ASP A 118 12.28 11.70 7.15
C ASP A 118 12.23 10.51 6.16
N GLY A 119 11.43 10.62 5.10
CA GLY A 119 11.31 9.57 4.10
C GLY A 119 10.02 9.62 3.31
N ILE A 120 9.58 8.45 2.85
CA ILE A 120 8.29 8.26 2.17
C ILE A 120 7.41 7.30 2.96
N ASP A 121 6.22 7.75 3.33
CA ASP A 121 5.21 6.90 3.96
C ASP A 121 4.44 6.07 2.91
N TYR A 122 3.68 5.09 3.37
CA TYR A 122 2.90 4.19 2.52
C TYR A 122 1.86 4.93 1.65
N GLY A 123 1.19 5.95 2.18
CA GLY A 123 0.23 6.77 1.43
C GLY A 123 0.92 7.58 0.36
N SER A 124 2.05 8.22 0.68
CA SER A 124 2.89 8.87 -0.32
C SER A 124 3.37 7.89 -1.40
N LEU A 125 3.76 6.66 -1.05
CA LEU A 125 4.12 5.65 -2.04
C LEU A 125 2.97 5.37 -3.01
N ILE A 126 1.73 5.26 -2.54
CA ILE A 126 0.54 5.08 -3.39
C ILE A 126 0.40 6.26 -4.37
N TYR A 127 0.23 7.48 -3.85
CA TYR A 127 -0.14 8.63 -4.68
C TYR A 127 0.99 9.10 -5.59
N VAL A 128 2.23 9.04 -5.13
CA VAL A 128 3.39 9.38 -5.97
C VAL A 128 3.60 8.34 -7.05
N THR A 129 3.39 7.04 -6.76
CA THR A 129 3.50 5.98 -7.77
C THR A 129 2.41 6.09 -8.82
N LEU A 130 1.15 6.35 -8.44
CA LEU A 130 0.06 6.56 -9.39
C LEU A 130 0.33 7.72 -10.37
N GLN A 131 1.07 8.74 -9.92
CA GLN A 131 1.49 9.86 -10.78
C GLN A 131 2.64 9.51 -11.74
N ARG A 132 3.32 8.37 -11.56
CA ARG A 132 4.57 8.01 -12.27
C ARG A 132 4.51 6.67 -13.02
N ALA A 133 3.60 5.76 -12.68
CA ALA A 133 3.47 4.42 -13.28
C ALA A 133 2.28 4.29 -14.24
N ARG A 134 2.40 3.44 -15.27
CA ARG A 134 1.30 3.09 -16.19
C ARG A 134 0.77 1.67 -15.99
N THR A 135 1.60 0.78 -15.44
CA THR A 135 1.28 -0.65 -15.29
C THR A 135 1.58 -1.12 -13.87
N ALA A 136 1.03 -2.27 -13.49
CA ALA A 136 1.23 -2.87 -12.18
C ALA A 136 2.71 -3.18 -11.90
N ARG A 137 3.47 -3.63 -12.91
CA ARG A 137 4.91 -3.88 -12.75
C ARG A 137 5.72 -2.61 -12.61
N GLU A 138 5.45 -1.60 -13.44
CA GLU A 138 6.09 -0.28 -13.29
C GLU A 138 5.80 0.30 -11.90
N ALA A 139 4.60 0.09 -11.37
CA ALA A 139 4.25 0.54 -10.03
C ALA A 139 5.10 -0.14 -8.95
N ILE A 140 5.28 -1.47 -9.02
CA ILE A 140 6.16 -2.20 -8.09
C ILE A 140 7.59 -1.64 -8.17
N ASP A 141 8.14 -1.46 -9.37
CA ASP A 141 9.50 -0.95 -9.54
C ASP A 141 9.65 0.47 -8.97
N ILE A 142 8.66 1.35 -9.18
CA ILE A 142 8.67 2.71 -8.66
C ILE A 142 8.53 2.74 -7.13
N ILE A 143 7.62 1.96 -6.55
CA ILE A 143 7.47 1.82 -5.09
C ILE A 143 8.80 1.43 -4.46
N VAL A 144 9.44 0.38 -5.00
CA VAL A 144 10.71 -0.14 -4.51
C VAL A 144 11.83 0.90 -4.67
N SER A 145 11.88 1.59 -5.81
CA SER A 145 12.91 2.60 -6.09
C SER A 145 12.79 3.79 -5.13
N LEU A 146 11.58 4.33 -4.97
CA LEU A 146 11.30 5.43 -4.04
C LEU A 146 11.63 5.06 -2.60
N ALA A 147 11.16 3.90 -2.15
CA ALA A 147 11.39 3.44 -0.79
C ALA A 147 12.88 3.21 -0.50
N ASN A 148 13.64 2.67 -1.46
CA ASN A 148 15.08 2.47 -1.31
C ASN A 148 15.91 3.76 -1.40
N GLU A 149 15.50 4.71 -2.22
CA GLU A 149 16.22 5.97 -2.44
C GLU A 149 15.96 6.98 -1.32
N TYR A 150 14.71 7.11 -0.88
CA TYR A 150 14.30 8.13 0.09
C TYR A 150 14.12 7.59 1.51
N GLY A 151 13.95 6.27 1.66
CA GLY A 151 13.70 5.62 2.94
C GLY A 151 12.21 5.48 3.22
N TYR A 152 11.82 4.33 3.76
CA TYR A 152 10.43 4.00 4.03
C TYR A 152 10.11 4.23 5.50
N VAL A 153 9.09 5.05 5.77
CA VAL A 153 8.74 5.51 7.12
C VAL A 153 7.31 5.13 7.50
N SER A 154 6.97 3.86 7.31
CA SER A 154 5.71 3.29 7.78
C SER A 154 5.91 1.87 8.29
N GLU A 155 4.87 1.31 8.88
CA GLU A 155 4.86 -0.09 9.29
C GLU A 155 4.78 -1.03 8.06
N GLY A 156 4.67 -2.34 8.30
CA GLY A 156 4.51 -3.33 7.25
C GLY A 156 3.18 -3.19 6.52
N GLU A 157 3.23 -3.18 5.19
CA GLU A 157 2.10 -2.98 4.31
C GLU A 157 1.91 -4.13 3.31
N THR A 158 0.67 -4.39 2.93
CA THR A 158 0.34 -5.20 1.76
C THR A 158 -0.32 -4.33 0.72
N PHE A 159 0.37 -4.01 -0.38
CA PHE A 159 -0.22 -3.29 -1.51
C PHE A 159 -1.00 -4.22 -2.44
N SER A 160 -2.25 -3.85 -2.76
CA SER A 160 -2.98 -4.36 -3.92
C SER A 160 -2.62 -3.50 -5.13
N ILE A 161 -2.06 -4.09 -6.18
CA ILE A 161 -1.63 -3.36 -7.37
C ILE A 161 -2.24 -4.03 -8.60
N ALA A 162 -3.09 -3.31 -9.34
CA ALA A 162 -3.82 -3.90 -10.45
C ALA A 162 -3.93 -2.94 -11.64
N ASP A 163 -3.78 -3.46 -12.84
CA ASP A 163 -4.08 -2.76 -14.09
C ASP A 163 -5.07 -3.57 -14.95
N THR A 164 -5.26 -3.18 -16.21
CA THR A 164 -6.20 -3.84 -17.12
C THR A 164 -5.79 -5.26 -17.52
N LYS A 165 -4.58 -5.71 -17.19
CA LYS A 165 -4.01 -6.99 -17.64
C LYS A 165 -3.62 -7.91 -16.51
N GLU A 166 -3.19 -7.39 -15.37
CA GLU A 166 -2.72 -8.18 -14.25
C GLU A 166 -2.99 -7.54 -12.89
N ALA A 167 -2.99 -8.37 -11.86
CA ALA A 167 -3.11 -7.94 -10.48
C ALA A 167 -2.06 -8.62 -9.60
N TRP A 168 -1.59 -7.90 -8.60
CA TRP A 168 -0.48 -8.26 -7.72
C TRP A 168 -0.84 -7.93 -6.27
N ILE A 169 -0.32 -8.74 -5.36
CA ILE A 169 -0.18 -8.38 -3.95
C ILE A 169 1.30 -8.21 -3.64
N MET A 170 1.66 -7.18 -2.88
CA MET A 170 3.04 -6.89 -2.50
C MET A 170 3.13 -6.64 -0.99
N ASP A 171 3.78 -7.54 -0.27
CA ASP A 171 4.14 -7.33 1.13
C ASP A 171 5.47 -6.56 1.19
N ILE A 172 5.52 -5.48 1.97
CA ILE A 172 6.68 -4.59 2.11
C ILE A 172 6.86 -4.19 3.58
N VAL A 173 8.11 -4.04 4.01
CA VAL A 173 8.47 -3.51 5.34
C VAL A 173 9.82 -2.81 5.29
N GLY A 174 10.04 -1.85 6.19
CA GLY A 174 11.32 -1.15 6.34
C GLY A 174 12.47 -2.08 6.74
N LYS A 175 13.71 -1.59 6.57
CA LYS A 175 14.95 -2.28 7.00
C LYS A 175 15.41 -1.88 8.42
N GLY A 176 14.57 -1.17 9.17
CA GLY A 176 14.86 -0.61 10.49
C GLY A 176 15.57 0.74 10.43
N VAL A 177 15.71 1.38 11.59
CA VAL A 177 16.21 2.76 11.75
C VAL A 177 17.62 2.97 11.19
N ASP A 178 18.47 1.94 11.24
CA ASP A 178 19.88 2.05 10.85
C ASP A 178 20.10 1.91 9.33
N ARG A 179 19.08 1.49 8.56
CA ARG A 179 19.24 1.16 7.14
C ARG A 179 18.08 1.63 6.29
N LYS A 180 18.41 2.47 5.32
CA LYS A 180 17.46 2.91 4.30
C LYS A 180 16.98 1.75 3.41
N GLY A 181 15.70 1.79 3.06
CA GLY A 181 15.06 0.91 2.09
C GLY A 181 14.18 -0.16 2.70
N VAL A 182 13.78 -1.11 1.86
CA VAL A 182 12.69 -2.04 2.16
C VAL A 182 13.04 -3.48 1.87
N VAL A 183 12.49 -4.39 2.69
CA VAL A 183 12.38 -5.81 2.38
C VAL A 183 10.98 -6.03 1.83
N TRP A 184 10.87 -6.72 0.70
CA TRP A 184 9.59 -6.85 0.01
C TRP A 184 9.50 -8.12 -0.83
N VAL A 185 8.27 -8.53 -1.10
CA VAL A 185 7.92 -9.58 -2.05
C VAL A 185 6.60 -9.23 -2.71
N ALA A 186 6.52 -9.38 -4.03
CA ALA A 186 5.31 -9.21 -4.82
C ALA A 186 4.97 -10.50 -5.56
N ARG A 187 3.69 -10.90 -5.51
CA ARG A 187 3.18 -12.09 -6.19
C ARG A 187 2.03 -11.70 -7.11
N ARG A 188 2.11 -12.17 -8.36
CA ARG A 188 1.01 -12.04 -9.30
C ARG A 188 -0.12 -12.93 -8.84
N ILE A 189 -1.33 -12.37 -8.78
CA ILE A 189 -2.54 -13.15 -8.61
C ILE A 189 -2.79 -13.87 -9.95
N PRO A 190 -2.87 -15.22 -9.97
CA PRO A 190 -3.13 -15.93 -11.21
C PRO A 190 -4.44 -15.46 -11.84
N ASP A 191 -4.46 -15.33 -13.16
CA ASP A 191 -5.68 -14.94 -13.86
C ASP A 191 -6.79 -15.98 -13.65
N GLY A 192 -8.04 -15.53 -13.47
CA GLY A 192 -9.15 -16.40 -13.08
C GLY A 192 -9.34 -16.56 -11.57
N TYR A 193 -8.55 -15.87 -10.74
CA TYR A 193 -8.63 -15.95 -9.28
C TYR A 193 -9.17 -14.66 -8.65
N ILE A 194 -9.76 -14.83 -7.48
CA ILE A 194 -10.07 -13.77 -6.52
C ILE A 194 -9.08 -13.91 -5.35
N CYS A 195 -8.48 -12.81 -4.94
CA CYS A 195 -7.60 -12.73 -3.78
C CYS A 195 -8.22 -11.81 -2.73
N ALA A 196 -8.01 -12.10 -1.45
CA ALA A 196 -8.34 -11.18 -0.38
C ALA A 196 -7.18 -11.12 0.61
N HIS A 197 -6.89 -9.92 1.11
CA HIS A 197 -5.97 -9.71 2.21
C HIS A 197 -6.52 -8.68 3.18
N ALA A 198 -6.01 -8.75 4.41
CA ALA A 198 -6.34 -7.89 5.52
C ALA A 198 -5.04 -7.64 6.29
N ASN A 199 -5.10 -7.09 7.50
CA ASN A 199 -3.98 -6.69 8.37
C ASN A 199 -3.07 -7.86 8.85
N GLN A 200 -2.55 -8.65 7.92
CA GLN A 200 -1.60 -9.74 8.11
C GLN A 200 -0.89 -10.01 6.79
N ALA A 201 0.45 -10.01 6.80
CA ALA A 201 1.26 -10.40 5.64
C ALA A 201 0.82 -11.77 5.10
N ARG A 202 0.63 -11.87 3.78
CA ARG A 202 0.04 -13.07 3.15
C ARG A 202 1.06 -13.93 2.42
N ILE A 203 2.17 -13.34 1.97
CA ILE A 203 3.16 -14.03 1.17
C ILE A 203 4.18 -14.71 2.09
N THR A 204 3.85 -15.92 2.53
CA THR A 204 4.71 -16.70 3.44
C THR A 204 5.72 -17.59 2.72
N ARG A 205 5.37 -18.06 1.52
CA ARG A 205 6.21 -18.90 0.66
C ARG A 205 6.11 -18.44 -0.78
N PHE A 206 7.24 -18.30 -1.45
CA PHE A 206 7.30 -17.83 -2.82
C PHE A 206 8.45 -18.46 -3.61
N PRO A 207 8.27 -18.65 -4.93
CA PRO A 207 9.32 -19.21 -5.79
C PRO A 207 10.41 -18.17 -6.06
N LEU A 208 11.68 -18.60 -6.01
CA LEU A 208 12.83 -17.74 -6.33
C LEU A 208 13.22 -17.80 -7.83
N ASN A 209 12.63 -18.73 -8.57
CA ASN A 209 12.94 -19.01 -9.97
C ASN A 209 11.78 -18.71 -10.94
N ASP A 210 10.78 -17.93 -10.52
CA ASP A 210 9.66 -17.49 -11.36
C ASP A 210 9.54 -15.95 -11.36
N LYS A 211 10.43 -15.30 -12.09
CA LYS A 211 10.44 -13.83 -12.23
C LYS A 211 9.20 -13.28 -12.92
N SER A 212 8.40 -14.12 -13.59
CA SER A 212 7.19 -13.69 -14.27
C SER A 212 6.03 -13.45 -13.30
N ASN A 213 5.97 -14.23 -12.21
CA ASN A 213 4.88 -14.18 -11.23
C ASN A 213 5.34 -13.89 -9.79
N CYS A 214 6.65 -13.75 -9.57
CA CYS A 214 7.22 -13.45 -8.27
C CYS A 214 8.42 -12.49 -8.41
N LEU A 215 8.30 -11.33 -7.77
CA LEU A 215 9.37 -10.33 -7.65
C LEU A 215 9.67 -10.17 -6.16
N TYR A 216 10.92 -9.96 -5.78
CA TYR A 216 11.30 -9.85 -4.37
C TYR A 216 12.61 -9.08 -4.20
N ALA A 217 12.85 -8.58 -2.99
CA ALA A 217 14.09 -7.90 -2.63
C ALA A 217 15.32 -8.82 -2.83
N PRO A 218 16.43 -8.32 -3.39
CA PRO A 218 17.65 -9.10 -3.59
C PRO A 218 18.34 -9.51 -2.28
#